data_AF-A0A1C4Y8Y7-F1
#
_entry.id   AF-A0A1C4Y8Y7-F1
#
_cell.length_a   1.000
_cell.length_b   1.000
_cell.length_c   1.000
_cell.angle_alpha   90.00
_cell.angle_beta   90.00
_cell.angle_gamma   90.00
#
_symmetry.space_group_name_H-M   'P 1'
#
loop_
_entity.id
_entity.type
_entity.pdbx_description
1 polymer ?
#
loop_
_entity_poly.entity_id
_entity_poly.type
_entity_poly.pdbx_seq_one_letter_code
_entity_poly.pdbx_strand_id
1 'polypeptide(L)'
;MRGHADHPPLSGNAHADRVSPRSRGRLFKLAAAGIAAAVGLFTVTVATGSASAADNPYQRGPDPTRTSVTAENGPFANTSVSVPTGYGFNGGRIYYPTDTSQGTFGAIAISPGYTALFSAELAWMGPWLASHGFVVIGIETNSRNDFDTARGTQLLAALDYLTQQSPIRDRVDPNRLAVAGHSMGGGGALSAASRRSSLRAVVGIAPYSPSSNLANDRVPTMIFSGQADTVVTPSYATGLYNSLPATTKSVYLEVAGADHGFMVGRSNPVMIRTMLPFVKMFIDNDARYSQFLCPLLDSSGVVTYRSTCPLLPSTPTTPTPTPTDPPTVPPGSANEIVGTQSGRCVDVPNASRNNGTRVQLYDCNKQTNQAWTYTATKQLQVYGNMCLDAAGSGNGAAVQIYSCHSQTNQQWNVNSNGTISSVQSGRCLDAWSTTNGAQIQLYDCHGQTNQQFRLVSLAR
;
A
#
# COMPACT_ATOMS: atom_id res chain seq x y z
N MET A 1 17.03 16.75 80.60
CA MET A 1 16.34 15.44 80.68
C MET A 1 16.44 14.79 79.31
N ARG A 2 17.07 13.62 79.26
CA ARG A 2 17.38 12.79 78.08
C ARG A 2 16.38 11.62 78.02
N GLY A 3 16.24 11.03 76.83
CA GLY A 3 15.78 9.65 76.60
C GLY A 3 14.39 9.57 75.95
N HIS A 4 14.12 8.77 74.92
CA HIS A 4 14.83 7.59 74.44
C HIS A 4 14.63 7.33 72.93
N ALA A 5 15.73 6.88 72.31
CA ALA A 5 15.83 6.10 71.08
C ALA A 5 15.35 4.64 71.36
N ASP A 6 15.09 3.74 70.41
CA ASP A 6 16.04 3.23 69.43
C ASP A 6 15.38 2.32 68.35
N HIS A 7 16.20 2.10 67.33
CA HIS A 7 16.04 1.54 65.99
C HIS A 7 15.98 -0.01 65.84
N PRO A 8 15.83 -0.55 64.58
CA PRO A 8 15.57 -1.97 64.21
C PRO A 8 16.88 -2.79 64.00
N PRO A 9 16.96 -3.99 63.34
CA PRO A 9 16.98 -4.13 61.86
C PRO A 9 16.66 -5.57 61.28
N LEU A 10 17.22 -5.83 60.08
CA LEU A 10 16.98 -6.77 58.95
C LEU A 10 17.55 -8.22 59.01
N SER A 11 17.21 -8.98 57.94
CA SER A 11 17.86 -10.18 57.32
C SER A 11 17.49 -11.55 57.90
N GLY A 12 17.51 -12.70 57.21
CA GLY A 12 17.92 -13.14 55.87
C GLY A 12 18.12 -14.68 55.87
N ASN A 13 17.95 -15.33 54.71
CA ASN A 13 18.42 -16.67 54.28
C ASN A 13 17.85 -18.01 54.80
N ALA A 14 17.97 -18.98 53.88
CA ALA A 14 17.31 -20.29 53.75
C ALA A 14 18.06 -21.48 54.42
N HIS A 15 17.35 -22.61 54.60
CA HIS A 15 17.93 -23.97 54.64
C HIS A 15 16.88 -25.04 54.27
N ALA A 16 17.34 -26.07 53.56
CA ALA A 16 16.63 -27.32 53.22
C ALA A 16 16.85 -28.40 54.29
N ASP A 17 15.91 -29.36 54.45
CA ASP A 17 16.16 -30.82 54.37
C ASP A 17 14.99 -31.73 54.83
N ARG A 18 14.93 -32.92 54.18
CA ARG A 18 14.52 -34.28 54.65
C ARG A 18 13.07 -34.84 54.54
N VAL A 19 12.93 -35.78 53.59
CA VAL A 19 12.60 -37.24 53.67
C VAL A 19 11.30 -37.76 54.36
N SER A 20 10.54 -38.60 53.61
CA SER A 20 9.30 -39.37 53.92
C SER A 20 9.44 -40.54 54.93
N PRO A 21 8.36 -41.24 55.39
CA PRO A 21 7.80 -42.41 54.64
C PRO A 21 6.32 -42.86 54.87
N ARG A 22 5.77 -43.58 53.85
CA ARG A 22 4.86 -44.78 53.83
C ARG A 22 3.58 -44.90 54.70
N SER A 23 2.44 -45.31 54.06
CA SER A 23 1.79 -46.65 54.18
C SER A 23 0.48 -46.78 53.34
N ARG A 24 0.32 -47.84 52.52
CA ARG A 24 -0.67 -48.96 52.56
C ARG A 24 -2.16 -48.55 52.51
N GLY A 25 -3.08 -49.10 51.71
CA GLY A 25 -3.11 -50.17 50.70
C GLY A 25 -4.57 -50.70 50.50
N ARG A 26 -4.85 -51.26 49.31
CA ARG A 26 -5.87 -52.29 48.94
C ARG A 26 -7.38 -51.91 48.97
N LEU A 27 -8.32 -52.47 48.19
CA LEU A 27 -8.44 -53.23 46.91
C LEU A 27 -9.91 -53.75 46.89
N PHE A 28 -10.70 -53.65 45.81
CA PHE A 28 -11.82 -54.56 45.40
C PHE A 28 -12.36 -54.08 44.02
N LYS A 29 -12.10 -54.77 42.89
CA LYS A 29 -12.90 -55.83 42.18
C LYS A 29 -14.28 -55.30 41.69
N LEU A 30 -14.77 -55.43 40.44
CA LEU A 30 -14.62 -56.43 39.36
C LEU A 30 -15.27 -55.93 38.03
N ALA A 31 -14.79 -56.51 36.91
CA ALA A 31 -15.47 -56.85 35.62
C ALA A 31 -16.19 -55.74 34.80
N ALA A 32 -15.71 -55.31 33.62
CA ALA A 32 -15.59 -55.98 32.30
C ALA A 32 -16.82 -55.78 31.38
N ALA A 33 -16.67 -54.94 30.35
CA ALA A 33 -17.25 -55.12 29.02
C ALA A 33 -16.54 -54.17 28.04
N GLY A 34 -15.90 -54.74 27.02
CA GLY A 34 -15.14 -54.00 26.03
C GLY A 34 -16.03 -53.30 25.01
N ILE A 35 -15.60 -52.11 24.61
CA ILE A 35 -15.85 -51.54 23.29
C ILE A 35 -14.49 -51.06 22.80
N ALA A 36 -14.00 -51.68 21.73
CA ALA A 36 -12.79 -51.25 21.04
C ALA A 36 -13.03 -49.87 20.43
N ALA A 37 -12.57 -48.82 21.10
CA ALA A 37 -12.43 -47.51 20.49
C ALA A 37 -11.16 -47.54 19.63
N ALA A 38 -11.33 -47.64 18.31
CA ALA A 38 -10.27 -47.31 17.37
C ALA A 38 -9.95 -45.82 17.53
N VAL A 39 -8.98 -45.50 18.38
CA VAL A 39 -8.34 -44.19 18.39
C VAL A 39 -7.47 -44.14 17.15
N GLY A 40 -8.06 -43.71 16.04
CA GLY A 40 -7.28 -43.26 14.90
C GLY A 40 -6.38 -42.13 15.38
N LEU A 41 -5.07 -42.36 15.39
CA LEU A 41 -4.10 -41.27 15.46
C LEU A 41 -4.37 -40.36 14.27
N PHE A 42 -5.08 -39.25 14.50
CA PHE A 42 -4.95 -38.09 13.63
C PHE A 42 -3.56 -37.51 13.94
N THR A 43 -2.55 -38.00 13.23
CA THR A 43 -1.39 -37.17 12.95
C THR A 43 -1.92 -35.97 12.18
N VAL A 44 -2.09 -34.85 12.87
CA VAL A 44 -2.14 -33.55 12.20
C VAL A 44 -0.74 -33.36 11.64
N THR A 45 -0.49 -33.90 10.45
CA THR A 45 0.48 -33.29 9.55
C THR A 45 -0.07 -31.91 9.30
N VAL A 46 0.39 -30.94 10.09
CA VAL A 46 0.44 -29.56 9.65
C VAL A 46 1.23 -29.67 8.36
N ALA A 47 0.54 -29.68 7.22
CA ALA A 47 1.17 -29.30 5.99
C ALA A 47 1.66 -27.89 6.29
N THR A 48 2.94 -27.78 6.61
CA THR A 48 3.68 -26.55 6.42
C THR A 48 3.50 -26.29 4.94
N GLY A 49 2.41 -25.58 4.59
CA GLY A 49 2.29 -25.00 3.29
C GLY A 49 3.60 -24.28 3.11
N SER A 50 4.39 -24.77 2.15
CA SER A 50 5.63 -24.13 1.75
C SER A 50 5.29 -22.67 1.66
N ALA A 51 5.92 -21.84 2.48
CA ALA A 51 5.81 -20.40 2.34
C ALA A 51 6.09 -20.15 0.86
N SER A 52 5.07 -19.72 0.11
CA SER A 52 5.34 -19.10 -1.17
C SER A 52 6.23 -17.93 -0.78
N ALA A 53 7.52 -18.04 -1.11
CA ALA A 53 8.45 -16.96 -0.90
C ALA A 53 7.76 -15.69 -1.40
N ALA A 54 7.61 -14.70 -0.52
CA ALA A 54 7.28 -13.37 -0.98
C ALA A 54 8.40 -13.02 -1.96
N ASP A 55 8.08 -12.86 -3.25
CA ASP A 55 9.05 -12.56 -4.31
C ASP A 55 9.82 -11.24 -4.05
N ASN A 56 9.53 -10.54 -2.96
CA ASN A 56 10.30 -9.44 -2.41
C ASN A 56 10.37 -9.52 -0.85
N PRO A 57 11.57 -9.70 -0.26
CA PRO A 57 11.75 -9.84 1.20
C PRO A 57 11.50 -8.55 1.99
N TYR A 58 11.31 -7.42 1.30
CA TYR A 58 11.06 -6.11 1.91
C TYR A 58 9.57 -5.74 1.96
N GLN A 59 8.67 -6.56 1.41
CA GLN A 59 7.24 -6.33 1.52
C GLN A 59 6.79 -6.36 2.98
N ARG A 60 5.99 -5.37 3.38
CA ARG A 60 5.43 -5.22 4.73
C ARG A 60 3.95 -4.92 4.61
N GLY A 61 3.15 -5.46 5.51
CA GLY A 61 1.72 -5.25 5.60
C GLY A 61 0.91 -5.97 4.50
N PRO A 62 -0.43 -5.90 4.61
CA PRO A 62 -1.34 -6.51 3.65
C PRO A 62 -1.24 -5.84 2.27
N ASP A 63 -1.86 -6.46 1.27
CA ASP A 63 -1.92 -5.87 -0.06
C ASP A 63 -2.63 -4.50 -0.03
N PRO A 64 -2.06 -3.49 -0.69
CA PRO A 64 -2.59 -2.14 -0.63
C PRO A 64 -3.90 -2.01 -1.41
N THR A 65 -4.79 -1.18 -0.90
CA THR A 65 -6.07 -0.79 -1.50
C THR A 65 -6.16 0.73 -1.61
N ARG A 66 -7.13 1.25 -2.37
CA ARG A 66 -7.43 2.70 -2.39
C ARG A 66 -7.62 3.26 -0.98
N THR A 67 -8.36 2.56 -0.12
CA THR A 67 -8.61 2.97 1.26
C THR A 67 -7.34 2.97 2.10
N SER A 68 -6.49 1.94 1.97
CA SER A 68 -5.27 1.85 2.78
C SER A 68 -4.26 2.94 2.42
N VAL A 69 -4.16 3.33 1.14
CA VAL A 69 -3.22 4.41 0.74
C VAL A 69 -3.70 5.79 1.15
N THR A 70 -5.00 5.98 1.37
CA THR A 70 -5.58 7.23 1.92
C THR A 70 -5.65 7.26 3.45
N ALA A 71 -5.27 6.18 4.13
CA ALA A 71 -5.42 6.08 5.58
C ALA A 71 -4.29 6.80 6.34
N GLU A 72 -4.67 7.61 7.32
CA GLU A 72 -3.74 8.27 8.25
C GLU A 72 -3.06 7.27 9.22
N ASN A 73 -3.68 6.11 9.42
CA ASN A 73 -3.12 5.00 10.19
C ASN A 73 -3.04 3.75 9.31
N GLY A 74 -1.85 3.16 9.25
CA GLY A 74 -1.59 1.88 8.60
C GLY A 74 -1.72 0.69 9.55
N PRO A 75 -1.33 -0.51 9.09
CA PRO A 75 -1.55 -1.77 9.81
C PRO A 75 -0.60 -1.98 11.01
N PHE A 76 0.45 -1.17 11.16
CA PHE A 76 1.44 -1.32 12.23
C PHE A 76 1.13 -0.38 13.39
N ALA A 77 1.06 -0.94 14.60
CA ALA A 77 1.22 -0.14 15.81
C ALA A 77 2.63 0.49 15.82
N ASN A 78 2.73 1.74 16.24
CA ASN A 78 3.99 2.47 16.27
C ASN A 78 4.18 3.23 17.58
N THR A 79 5.42 3.58 17.87
CA THR A 79 5.81 4.40 19.02
C THR A 79 6.95 5.34 18.62
N SER A 80 7.45 6.15 19.56
CA SER A 80 8.54 7.08 19.29
C SER A 80 9.59 7.17 20.39
N VAL A 81 10.77 7.66 20.03
CA VAL A 81 11.86 7.99 20.95
C VAL A 81 12.48 9.34 20.57
N SER A 82 12.83 10.16 21.57
CA SER A 82 13.52 11.43 21.35
C SER A 82 14.97 11.19 20.91
N VAL A 83 15.49 12.07 20.04
CA VAL A 83 16.87 12.04 19.57
C VAL A 83 17.64 13.20 20.22
N PRO A 84 18.78 12.94 20.90
CA PRO A 84 19.59 14.00 21.47
C PRO A 84 20.30 14.84 20.39
N THR A 85 20.78 16.01 20.76
CA THR A 85 21.65 16.83 19.92
C THR A 85 23.05 16.21 19.78
N GLY A 86 23.85 16.68 18.83
CA GLY A 86 25.28 16.34 18.75
C GLY A 86 25.69 15.30 17.71
N TYR A 87 24.78 14.90 16.80
CA TYR A 87 25.05 13.93 15.73
C TYR A 87 25.07 14.58 14.34
N GLY A 88 25.51 15.84 14.27
CA GLY A 88 25.50 16.63 13.04
C GLY A 88 24.16 17.31 12.72
N PHE A 89 23.14 17.14 13.56
CA PHE A 89 21.85 17.83 13.55
C PHE A 89 21.39 18.13 14.99
N ASN A 90 20.33 18.92 15.16
CA ASN A 90 19.93 19.46 16.47
C ASN A 90 18.91 18.58 17.21
N GLY A 91 19.08 17.26 17.15
CA GLY A 91 18.15 16.31 17.74
C GLY A 91 16.84 16.20 16.96
N GLY A 92 15.81 15.63 17.60
CA GLY A 92 14.54 15.38 16.93
C GLY A 92 13.78 14.19 17.53
N ARG A 93 13.08 13.43 16.70
CA ARG A 93 12.29 12.27 17.13
C ARG A 93 12.28 11.16 16.08
N ILE A 94 12.43 9.92 16.54
CA ILE A 94 12.27 8.72 15.72
C ILE A 94 10.91 8.11 16.01
N TYR A 95 10.15 7.78 14.96
CA TYR A 95 8.91 7.01 15.01
C TYR A 95 9.14 5.65 14.33
N TYR A 96 8.62 4.57 14.90
CA TYR A 96 8.93 3.22 14.40
C TYR A 96 7.83 2.20 14.74
N PRO A 97 7.61 1.18 13.89
CA PRO A 97 6.75 0.05 14.20
C PRO A 97 7.21 -0.68 15.46
N THR A 98 6.26 -1.06 16.32
CA THR A 98 6.58 -1.86 17.52
C THR A 98 6.73 -3.34 17.20
N ASP A 99 5.98 -3.85 16.21
CA ASP A 99 6.07 -5.21 15.71
C ASP A 99 7.20 -5.36 14.68
N THR A 100 8.10 -6.31 14.93
CA THR A 100 9.21 -6.67 14.04
C THR A 100 9.06 -8.08 13.45
N SER A 101 7.89 -8.70 13.59
CA SER A 101 7.60 -10.05 13.09
C SER A 101 7.79 -10.19 11.57
N GLN A 102 7.63 -9.10 10.84
CA GLN A 102 7.81 -9.04 9.38
C GLN A 102 9.24 -8.64 8.97
N GLY A 103 10.19 -8.55 9.90
CA GLY A 103 11.58 -8.18 9.66
C GLY A 103 11.86 -6.69 9.88
N THR A 104 13.03 -6.24 9.41
CA THR A 104 13.46 -4.83 9.52
C THR A 104 12.72 -3.93 8.54
N PHE A 105 12.76 -2.62 8.78
CA PHE A 105 12.04 -1.63 7.98
C PHE A 105 13.01 -0.65 7.31
N GLY A 106 12.61 -0.14 6.14
CA GLY A 106 13.34 0.96 5.52
C GLY A 106 13.10 2.24 6.31
N ALA A 107 13.94 3.24 6.08
CA ALA A 107 13.90 4.47 6.86
C ALA A 107 13.84 5.76 6.02
N ILE A 108 13.20 6.78 6.58
CA ILE A 108 13.05 8.10 5.97
C ILE A 108 13.49 9.17 6.98
N ALA A 109 14.48 9.98 6.61
CA ALA A 109 14.82 11.20 7.35
C ALA A 109 14.05 12.41 6.81
N ILE A 110 13.49 13.24 7.69
CA ILE A 110 12.62 14.36 7.32
C ILE A 110 13.12 15.66 7.92
N SER A 111 13.34 16.67 7.06
CA SER A 111 13.80 18.01 7.45
C SER A 111 12.69 19.07 7.28
N PRO A 112 12.51 19.98 8.25
CA PRO A 112 11.53 21.06 8.15
C PRO A 112 11.99 22.17 7.20
N GLY A 113 11.11 23.14 6.96
CA GLY A 113 11.35 24.35 6.18
C GLY A 113 12.23 25.40 6.87
N TYR A 114 12.42 26.53 6.19
CA TYR A 114 13.16 27.68 6.71
C TYR A 114 12.44 28.25 7.94
N THR A 115 13.19 28.59 8.99
CA THR A 115 12.71 29.01 10.34
C THR A 115 11.86 28.01 11.13
N ALA A 116 11.41 26.93 10.50
CA ALA A 116 10.49 25.97 11.09
C ALA A 116 11.19 24.95 12.01
N LEU A 117 10.39 24.37 12.91
CA LEU A 117 10.74 23.19 13.70
C LEU A 117 10.02 21.97 13.12
N PHE A 118 10.69 20.81 13.09
CA PHE A 118 10.06 19.56 12.68
C PHE A 118 8.85 19.25 13.56
N SER A 119 8.98 19.46 14.87
CA SER A 119 7.91 19.22 15.84
C SER A 119 6.61 19.97 15.55
N ALA A 120 6.69 21.14 14.91
CA ALA A 120 5.54 21.99 14.60
C ALA A 120 5.04 21.78 13.16
N GLU A 121 5.94 21.43 12.24
CA GLU A 121 5.63 21.45 10.82
C GLU A 121 5.27 20.07 10.27
N LEU A 122 6.13 19.08 10.49
CA LEU A 122 6.08 17.78 9.81
C LEU A 122 5.95 16.59 10.77
N ALA A 123 5.82 16.83 12.07
CA ALA A 123 5.72 15.79 13.09
C ALA A 123 4.60 14.77 12.83
N TRP A 124 3.48 15.20 12.22
CA TRP A 124 2.36 14.33 11.86
C TRP A 124 2.77 13.21 10.89
N MET A 125 3.81 13.41 10.06
CA MET A 125 4.29 12.40 9.11
C MET A 125 4.95 11.22 9.82
N GLY A 126 5.47 11.42 11.03
CA GLY A 126 6.13 10.42 11.85
C GLY A 126 5.25 9.19 12.14
N PRO A 127 4.18 9.32 12.93
CA PRO A 127 3.28 8.21 13.23
C PRO A 127 2.56 7.68 11.97
N TRP A 128 2.26 8.55 11.00
CA TRP A 128 1.65 8.13 9.74
C TRP A 128 2.55 7.15 8.97
N LEU A 129 3.75 7.55 8.57
CA LEU A 129 4.66 6.66 7.82
C LEU A 129 5.10 5.46 8.67
N ALA A 130 5.29 5.63 9.98
CA ALA A 130 5.61 4.51 10.87
C ALA A 130 4.51 3.46 10.92
N SER A 131 3.24 3.88 10.97
CA SER A 131 2.10 2.95 10.91
C SER A 131 1.99 2.20 9.59
N HIS A 132 2.64 2.68 8.52
CA HIS A 132 2.75 2.03 7.22
C HIS A 132 4.04 1.22 7.03
N GLY A 133 4.80 1.00 8.10
CA GLY A 133 5.96 0.12 8.09
C GLY A 133 7.25 0.79 7.64
N PHE A 134 7.53 2.00 8.13
CA PHE A 134 8.81 2.69 7.97
C PHE A 134 9.37 3.14 9.31
N VAL A 135 10.69 3.23 9.44
CA VAL A 135 11.30 4.01 10.52
C VAL A 135 11.46 5.45 10.05
N VAL A 136 10.96 6.42 10.83
CA VAL A 136 10.95 7.83 10.44
C VAL A 136 11.77 8.61 11.44
N ILE A 137 12.80 9.32 10.98
CA ILE A 137 13.55 10.27 11.82
C ILE A 137 13.25 11.70 11.37
N GLY A 138 12.51 12.44 12.18
CA GLY A 138 12.35 13.87 12.00
C GLY A 138 13.42 14.64 12.73
N ILE A 139 14.10 15.55 12.04
CA ILE A 139 15.21 16.31 12.62
C ILE A 139 14.84 17.76 12.89
N GLU A 140 15.31 18.28 14.02
CA GLU A 140 15.48 19.72 14.18
C GLU A 140 16.82 20.13 13.56
N THR A 141 16.85 21.26 12.87
CA THR A 141 18.07 21.72 12.22
C THR A 141 19.00 22.45 13.20
N ASN A 142 20.31 22.39 12.94
CA ASN A 142 21.37 23.06 13.71
C ASN A 142 21.09 24.56 13.82
N SER A 143 20.71 25.18 12.71
CA SER A 143 20.12 26.51 12.69
C SER A 143 18.82 26.47 11.90
N ARG A 144 17.81 27.17 12.41
CA ARG A 144 16.55 27.32 11.67
C ARG A 144 16.72 28.15 10.39
N ASN A 145 17.84 28.87 10.26
CA ASN A 145 18.21 29.62 9.07
C ASN A 145 19.13 28.84 8.13
N ASP A 146 19.36 27.55 8.37
CA ASP A 146 20.16 26.72 7.48
C ASP A 146 19.52 26.63 6.10
N PHE A 147 20.36 26.69 5.07
CA PHE A 147 19.98 26.57 3.68
C PHE A 147 19.97 25.08 3.24
N ASP A 148 19.40 24.80 2.07
CA ASP A 148 19.20 23.48 1.48
C ASP A 148 20.44 22.58 1.59
N THR A 149 21.62 23.06 1.18
CA THR A 149 22.85 22.27 1.27
C THR A 149 23.22 21.83 2.69
N ALA A 150 23.02 22.70 3.70
CA ALA A 150 23.28 22.35 5.09
C ALA A 150 22.24 21.37 5.63
N ARG A 151 20.96 21.53 5.24
CA ARG A 151 19.88 20.60 5.59
C ARG A 151 20.09 19.22 4.97
N GLY A 152 20.61 19.16 3.74
CA GLY A 152 21.00 17.91 3.09
C GLY A 152 22.07 17.16 3.88
N THR A 153 23.11 17.85 4.35
CA THR A 153 24.12 17.24 5.23
C THR A 153 23.51 16.72 6.53
N GLN A 154 22.58 17.46 7.13
CA GLN A 154 21.89 17.06 8.36
C GLN A 154 20.99 15.85 8.17
N LEU A 155 20.28 15.75 7.04
CA LEU A 155 19.48 14.57 6.67
C LEU A 155 20.36 13.32 6.54
N LEU A 156 21.52 13.43 5.89
CA LEU A 156 22.45 12.31 5.76
C LEU A 156 23.05 11.89 7.11
N ALA A 157 23.42 12.86 7.96
CA ALA A 157 23.90 12.60 9.31
C ALA A 157 22.83 11.93 10.19
N ALA A 158 21.56 12.29 10.01
CA ALA A 158 20.43 11.66 10.69
C ALA A 158 20.26 10.20 10.29
N LEU A 159 20.42 9.87 9.01
CA LEU A 159 20.40 8.49 8.52
C LEU A 159 21.59 7.67 9.07
N ASP A 160 22.78 8.29 9.17
CA ASP A 160 23.96 7.64 9.73
C ASP A 160 23.78 7.37 11.24
N TYR A 161 23.27 8.35 12.00
CA TYR A 161 22.90 8.15 13.40
C TYR A 161 21.86 7.03 13.55
N LEU A 162 20.80 7.06 12.73
CA LEU A 162 19.70 6.11 12.79
C LEU A 162 20.18 4.66 12.63
N THR A 163 21.11 4.43 11.71
CA THR A 163 21.61 3.10 11.34
C THR A 163 22.78 2.62 12.20
N GLN A 164 23.58 3.53 12.76
CA GLN A 164 24.82 3.16 13.46
C GLN A 164 24.72 3.29 14.98
N GLN A 165 24.00 4.29 15.48
CA GLN A 165 24.08 4.73 16.89
C GLN A 165 22.74 4.75 17.61
N SER A 166 21.62 4.76 16.89
CA SER A 166 20.30 4.84 17.51
C SER A 166 19.98 3.59 18.36
N PRO A 167 19.13 3.73 19.40
CA PRO A 167 18.69 2.60 20.22
C PRO A 167 17.75 1.65 19.48
N ILE A 168 17.31 2.01 18.26
CA ILE A 168 16.40 1.21 17.44
C ILE A 168 17.04 0.70 16.16
N ARG A 169 18.35 0.88 15.98
CA ARG A 169 19.08 0.53 14.75
C ARG A 169 18.83 -0.90 14.26
N ASP A 170 18.61 -1.85 15.17
CA ASP A 170 18.33 -3.25 14.85
C ASP A 170 16.96 -3.45 14.15
N ARG A 171 16.10 -2.43 14.13
CA ARG A 171 14.84 -2.40 13.39
C ARG A 171 14.99 -1.81 11.98
N VAL A 172 16.12 -1.21 11.66
CA VAL A 172 16.36 -0.45 10.43
C VAL A 172 17.16 -1.30 9.45
N ASP A 173 16.72 -1.36 8.20
CA ASP A 173 17.55 -1.85 7.11
C ASP A 173 18.42 -0.71 6.57
N PRO A 174 19.75 -0.73 6.79
CA PRO A 174 20.63 0.37 6.40
C PRO A 174 20.78 0.53 4.89
N ASN A 175 20.29 -0.41 4.08
CA ASN A 175 20.37 -0.35 2.62
C ASN A 175 19.11 0.24 1.96
N ARG A 176 18.11 0.62 2.76
CA ARG A 176 16.79 1.08 2.32
C ARG A 176 16.43 2.41 2.96
N LEU A 177 17.22 3.43 2.62
CA LEU A 177 17.15 4.75 3.22
C LEU A 177 16.63 5.78 2.22
N ALA A 178 15.87 6.74 2.70
CA ALA A 178 15.30 7.83 1.93
C ALA A 178 15.31 9.13 2.72
N VAL A 179 15.09 10.23 2.01
CA VAL A 179 15.05 11.58 2.59
C VAL A 179 13.83 12.33 2.09
N ALA A 180 13.28 13.20 2.94
CA ALA A 180 12.19 14.09 2.58
C ALA A 180 12.32 15.44 3.29
N GLY A 181 11.58 16.42 2.81
CA GLY A 181 11.45 17.67 3.55
C GLY A 181 10.53 18.67 2.86
N HIS A 182 10.21 19.72 3.61
CA HIS A 182 9.39 20.84 3.14
C HIS A 182 10.25 22.06 2.84
N SER A 183 9.92 22.83 1.78
CA SER A 183 10.53 24.15 1.53
C SER A 183 12.04 24.02 1.46
N MET A 184 12.79 24.73 2.31
CA MET A 184 14.24 24.60 2.39
C MET A 184 14.71 23.19 2.80
N GLY A 185 13.95 22.48 3.63
CA GLY A 185 14.18 21.06 3.92
C GLY A 185 13.92 20.15 2.72
N GLY A 186 12.96 20.52 1.86
CA GLY A 186 12.71 19.83 0.58
C GLY A 186 13.87 20.00 -0.39
N GLY A 187 14.43 21.22 -0.47
CA GLY A 187 15.69 21.45 -1.17
C GLY A 187 16.86 20.69 -0.53
N GLY A 188 16.89 20.57 0.80
CA GLY A 188 17.86 19.73 1.50
C GLY A 188 17.76 18.26 1.15
N ALA A 189 16.54 17.73 0.98
CA ALA A 189 16.32 16.35 0.55
C ALA A 189 16.86 16.12 -0.89
N LEU A 190 16.64 17.07 -1.79
CA LEU A 190 17.22 17.05 -3.14
C LEU A 190 18.76 17.13 -3.09
N SER A 191 19.31 18.06 -2.29
CA SER A 191 20.76 18.18 -2.09
C SER A 191 21.38 16.91 -1.52
N ALA A 192 20.72 16.22 -0.59
CA ALA A 192 21.17 14.93 -0.06
C ALA A 192 21.21 13.83 -1.14
N ALA A 193 20.25 13.82 -2.06
CA ALA A 193 20.21 12.88 -3.20
C ALA A 193 21.47 12.96 -4.05
N SER A 194 21.90 14.19 -4.37
CA SER A 194 23.10 14.46 -5.17
C SER A 194 24.41 14.00 -4.53
N ARG A 195 24.41 13.83 -3.20
CA ARG A 195 25.59 13.43 -2.42
C ARG A 195 25.60 11.95 -2.06
N ARG A 196 24.43 11.30 -2.00
CA ARG A 196 24.29 9.90 -1.61
C ARG A 196 23.38 9.17 -2.59
N SER A 197 23.97 8.74 -3.71
CA SER A 197 23.28 7.99 -4.76
C SER A 197 22.73 6.63 -4.31
N SER A 198 23.16 6.11 -3.15
CA SER A 198 22.61 4.89 -2.54
C SER A 198 21.24 5.06 -1.89
N LEU A 199 20.76 6.31 -1.73
CA LEU A 199 19.39 6.57 -1.29
C LEU A 199 18.39 5.93 -2.26
N ARG A 200 17.32 5.39 -1.69
CA ARG A 200 16.26 4.71 -2.43
C ARG A 200 15.21 5.67 -2.94
N ALA A 201 14.90 6.73 -2.20
CA ALA A 201 13.88 7.70 -2.58
C ALA A 201 14.17 9.09 -1.99
N VAL A 202 13.73 10.12 -2.71
CA VAL A 202 13.71 11.51 -2.25
C VAL A 202 12.32 12.11 -2.45
N VAL A 203 11.81 12.81 -1.44
CA VAL A 203 10.53 13.52 -1.53
C VAL A 203 10.71 15.01 -1.18
N GLY A 204 10.65 15.88 -2.19
CA GLY A 204 10.65 17.32 -2.03
C GLY A 204 9.23 17.87 -1.98
N ILE A 205 8.81 18.43 -0.85
CA ILE A 205 7.49 19.02 -0.68
C ILE A 205 7.62 20.54 -0.78
N ALA A 206 7.02 21.15 -1.80
CA ALA A 206 7.26 22.55 -2.17
C ALA A 206 8.75 22.94 -2.07
N PRO A 207 9.67 22.21 -2.73
CA PRO A 207 11.09 22.29 -2.43
C PRO A 207 11.68 23.63 -2.90
N TYR A 208 12.19 24.43 -1.95
CA TYR A 208 13.03 25.59 -2.26
C TYR A 208 14.49 25.16 -2.24
N SER A 209 15.17 25.20 -3.38
CA SER A 209 16.55 24.69 -3.50
C SER A 209 17.43 25.57 -4.37
N PRO A 210 17.87 26.73 -3.86
CA PRO A 210 18.71 27.65 -4.63
C PRO A 210 20.08 27.08 -5.00
N SER A 211 20.54 26.00 -4.35
CA SER A 211 21.84 25.37 -4.63
C SER A 211 21.76 24.12 -5.51
N SER A 212 20.56 23.65 -5.86
CA SER A 212 20.40 22.37 -6.55
C SER A 212 20.77 22.43 -8.02
N ASN A 213 21.57 21.45 -8.45
CA ASN A 213 21.70 21.04 -9.84
C ASN A 213 21.36 19.55 -9.93
N LEU A 214 20.11 19.24 -10.30
CA LEU A 214 19.61 17.86 -10.30
C LEU A 214 20.00 17.08 -11.55
N ALA A 215 20.75 17.67 -12.50
CA ALA A 215 21.11 17.05 -13.78
C ALA A 215 21.92 15.74 -13.64
N ASN A 216 22.51 15.50 -12.46
CA ASN A 216 23.25 14.28 -12.16
C ASN A 216 22.50 13.35 -11.18
N ASP A 217 21.34 13.74 -10.67
CA ASP A 217 20.63 12.96 -9.66
C ASP A 217 19.92 11.78 -10.29
N ARG A 218 20.25 10.58 -9.81
CA ARG A 218 19.67 9.29 -10.27
C ARG A 218 18.76 8.65 -9.22
N VAL A 219 18.68 9.23 -8.03
CA VAL A 219 17.81 8.75 -6.95
C VAL A 219 16.35 8.97 -7.36
N PRO A 220 15.46 7.97 -7.21
CA PRO A 220 14.04 8.16 -7.45
C PRO A 220 13.47 9.35 -6.69
N THR A 221 12.87 10.31 -7.40
CA THR A 221 12.52 11.62 -6.84
C THR A 221 11.05 11.99 -7.06
N MET A 222 10.34 12.32 -5.97
CA MET A 222 8.99 12.87 -6.02
C MET A 222 9.00 14.35 -5.62
N ILE A 223 8.38 15.21 -6.42
CA ILE A 223 8.22 16.65 -6.14
C ILE A 223 6.74 16.97 -6.02
N PHE A 224 6.35 17.57 -4.89
CA PHE A 224 5.04 18.19 -4.72
C PHE A 224 5.14 19.71 -4.88
N SER A 225 4.15 20.30 -5.55
CA SER A 225 3.96 21.75 -5.67
C SER A 225 2.54 22.12 -5.24
N GLY A 226 2.36 23.32 -4.69
CA GLY A 226 1.04 23.89 -4.44
C GLY A 226 0.64 24.88 -5.54
N GLN A 227 -0.56 24.74 -6.11
CA GLN A 227 -1.04 25.61 -7.19
C GLN A 227 -1.02 27.11 -6.82
N ALA A 228 -1.29 27.43 -5.55
CA ALA A 228 -1.33 28.78 -5.00
C ALA A 228 -0.06 29.12 -4.18
N ASP A 229 1.01 28.33 -4.30
CA ASP A 229 2.28 28.59 -3.63
C ASP A 229 2.96 29.82 -4.23
N THR A 230 3.15 30.84 -3.40
CA THR A 230 3.80 32.11 -3.78
C THR A 230 5.25 32.20 -3.33
N VAL A 231 5.75 31.22 -2.57
CA VAL A 231 7.13 31.14 -2.10
C VAL A 231 7.95 30.26 -3.04
N VAL A 232 7.45 29.05 -3.31
CA VAL A 232 7.99 28.11 -4.28
C VAL A 232 6.94 27.93 -5.36
N THR A 233 6.96 28.84 -6.33
CA THR A 233 5.94 28.88 -7.38
C THR A 233 5.88 27.56 -8.16
N PRO A 234 4.71 27.20 -8.73
CA PRO A 234 4.59 26.03 -9.62
C PRO A 234 5.63 26.03 -10.75
N SER A 235 5.95 27.22 -11.29
CA SER A 235 7.00 27.38 -12.31
C SER A 235 8.38 27.02 -11.80
N TYR A 236 8.75 27.43 -10.58
CA TYR A 236 10.01 27.07 -9.95
C TYR A 236 10.10 25.56 -9.69
N ALA A 237 9.05 24.98 -9.09
CA ALA A 237 9.00 23.55 -8.80
C ALA A 237 9.06 22.69 -10.09
N THR A 238 8.37 23.13 -11.15
CA THR A 238 8.44 22.51 -12.47
C THR A 238 9.83 22.64 -13.09
N GLY A 239 10.51 23.77 -12.89
CA GLY A 239 11.90 23.99 -13.31
C GLY A 239 12.85 23.00 -12.65
N LEU A 240 12.73 22.80 -11.32
CA LEU A 240 13.48 21.77 -10.60
C LEU A 240 13.20 20.38 -11.19
N TYR A 241 11.93 20.00 -11.34
CA TYR A 241 11.57 18.69 -11.90
C TYR A 241 12.14 18.46 -13.31
N ASN A 242 12.08 19.48 -14.17
CA ASN A 242 12.62 19.40 -15.54
C ASN A 242 14.15 19.28 -15.59
N SER A 243 14.85 19.67 -14.52
CA SER A 243 16.30 19.51 -14.43
C SER A 243 16.74 18.08 -14.10
N LEU A 244 15.82 17.20 -13.67
CA LEU A 244 16.12 15.79 -13.47
C LEU A 244 16.42 15.11 -14.82
N PRO A 245 17.38 14.18 -14.87
CA PRO A 245 17.61 13.34 -16.03
C PRO A 245 16.34 12.58 -16.41
N ALA A 246 16.08 12.45 -17.70
CA ALA A 246 14.96 11.65 -18.20
C ALA A 246 15.01 10.17 -17.75
N THR A 247 16.21 9.66 -17.44
CA THR A 247 16.41 8.29 -16.90
C THR A 247 16.02 8.15 -15.43
N THR A 248 15.90 9.26 -14.70
CA THR A 248 15.60 9.23 -13.27
C THR A 248 14.13 8.94 -13.05
N LYS A 249 13.85 7.93 -12.22
CA LYS A 249 12.47 7.59 -11.84
C LYS A 249 11.89 8.73 -11.03
N SER A 250 10.79 9.32 -11.49
CA SER A 250 10.35 10.59 -10.94
C SER A 250 8.86 10.79 -11.07
N VAL A 251 8.31 11.55 -10.13
CA VAL A 251 6.92 12.01 -10.10
C VAL A 251 6.89 13.48 -9.74
N TYR A 252 6.14 14.27 -10.51
CA TYR A 252 5.75 15.63 -10.15
C TYR A 252 4.24 15.68 -9.98
N LEU A 253 3.81 16.29 -8.88
CA LEU A 253 2.41 16.48 -8.57
C LEU A 253 2.15 17.91 -8.09
N GLU A 254 1.19 18.57 -8.70
CA GLU A 254 0.71 19.89 -8.28
C GLU A 254 -0.68 19.76 -7.62
N VAL A 255 -0.77 20.18 -6.36
CA VAL A 255 -1.98 20.07 -5.54
C VAL A 255 -2.88 21.29 -5.77
N ALA A 256 -4.14 21.03 -6.11
CA ALA A 256 -5.12 22.07 -6.40
C ALA A 256 -5.37 22.98 -5.20
N GLY A 257 -5.33 24.30 -5.42
CA GLY A 257 -5.57 25.33 -4.41
C GLY A 257 -4.57 25.38 -3.25
N ALA A 258 -3.53 24.54 -3.25
CA ALA A 258 -2.57 24.46 -2.15
C ALA A 258 -1.62 25.66 -2.12
N ASP A 259 -1.46 26.28 -0.96
CA ASP A 259 -0.45 27.31 -0.68
C ASP A 259 0.92 26.67 -0.35
N HIS A 260 1.91 27.46 0.10
CA HIS A 260 3.22 26.92 0.48
C HIS A 260 3.14 25.94 1.66
N GLY A 261 2.21 26.16 2.59
CA GLY A 261 2.10 25.44 3.85
C GLY A 261 1.00 24.37 3.86
N PHE A 262 0.69 23.77 2.71
CA PHE A 262 -0.50 22.93 2.50
C PHE A 262 -0.56 21.65 3.35
N MET A 263 0.52 21.33 4.04
CA MET A 263 0.72 20.18 4.93
C MET A 263 1.39 20.55 6.26
N VAL A 264 1.49 21.84 6.59
CA VAL A 264 2.05 22.30 7.87
C VAL A 264 1.09 21.95 9.00
N GLY A 265 1.56 21.09 9.91
CA GLY A 265 0.82 20.66 11.10
C GLY A 265 -0.38 19.74 10.83
N ARG A 266 -0.59 19.30 9.57
CA ARG A 266 -1.74 18.48 9.19
C ARG A 266 -1.47 17.60 7.97
N SER A 267 -2.21 16.50 7.88
CA SER A 267 -2.21 15.65 6.69
C SER A 267 -2.79 16.39 5.47
N ASN A 268 -2.36 15.99 4.27
CA ASN A 268 -2.95 16.42 3.01
C ASN A 268 -3.40 15.16 2.22
N PRO A 269 -4.70 15.01 1.89
CA PRO A 269 -5.22 13.79 1.25
C PRO A 269 -4.56 13.42 -0.08
N VAL A 270 -4.17 14.41 -0.88
CA VAL A 270 -3.46 14.18 -2.15
C VAL A 270 -2.06 13.67 -1.89
N MET A 271 -1.37 14.30 -0.93
CA MET A 271 0.00 13.92 -0.58
C MET A 271 0.05 12.52 0.02
N ILE A 272 -0.80 12.18 0.99
CA ILE A 272 -0.74 10.87 1.66
C ILE A 272 -0.96 9.72 0.68
N ARG A 273 -1.94 9.85 -0.23
CA ARG A 273 -2.32 8.76 -1.16
C ARG A 273 -1.37 8.58 -2.33
N THR A 274 -0.43 9.51 -2.54
CA THR A 274 0.54 9.46 -3.64
C THR A 274 1.97 9.29 -3.13
N MET A 275 2.33 9.91 -2.02
CA MET A 275 3.64 9.76 -1.37
C MET A 275 3.81 8.35 -0.80
N LEU A 276 2.81 7.78 -0.13
CA LEU A 276 2.93 6.44 0.46
C LEU A 276 3.24 5.36 -0.60
N PRO A 277 2.50 5.28 -1.74
CA PRO A 277 2.88 4.39 -2.82
C PRO A 277 4.30 4.62 -3.34
N PHE A 278 4.71 5.89 -3.50
CA PHE A 278 6.04 6.22 -3.99
C PHE A 278 7.15 5.69 -3.07
N VAL A 279 7.06 5.95 -1.78
CA VAL A 279 8.07 5.48 -0.82
C VAL A 279 8.04 3.96 -0.67
N LYS A 280 6.86 3.32 -0.75
CA LYS A 280 6.75 1.84 -0.78
C LYS A 280 7.43 1.24 -2.00
N MET A 281 7.19 1.80 -3.17
CA MET A 281 7.81 1.31 -4.41
C MET A 281 9.33 1.38 -4.34
N PHE A 282 9.89 2.47 -3.84
CA PHE A 282 11.34 2.67 -3.95
C PHE A 282 12.14 2.21 -2.73
N ILE A 283 11.62 2.41 -1.52
CA ILE A 283 12.30 1.97 -0.28
C ILE A 283 12.14 0.46 -0.09
N ASP A 284 10.95 -0.08 -0.35
CA ASP A 284 10.65 -1.50 -0.15
C ASP A 284 10.72 -2.30 -1.46
N ASN A 285 11.01 -1.69 -2.62
CA ASN A 285 10.88 -2.36 -3.93
C ASN A 285 9.47 -2.98 -4.14
N ASP A 286 8.44 -2.38 -3.52
CA ASP A 286 7.11 -3.00 -3.44
C ASP A 286 6.24 -2.66 -4.65
N ALA A 287 6.32 -3.52 -5.67
CA ALA A 287 5.57 -3.38 -6.91
C ALA A 287 4.04 -3.39 -6.72
N ARG A 288 3.51 -3.86 -5.57
CA ARG A 288 2.07 -3.81 -5.28
C ARG A 288 1.51 -2.39 -5.29
N TYR A 289 2.37 -1.39 -5.05
CA TYR A 289 1.99 0.02 -5.03
C TYR A 289 2.08 0.72 -6.40
N SER A 290 2.61 0.05 -7.44
CA SER A 290 2.71 0.62 -8.79
C SER A 290 1.37 1.04 -9.37
N GLN A 291 0.30 0.29 -9.04
CA GLN A 291 -1.08 0.54 -9.47
C GLN A 291 -1.64 1.91 -9.07
N PHE A 292 -1.04 2.60 -8.10
CA PHE A 292 -1.52 3.91 -7.63
C PHE A 292 -0.90 5.08 -8.40
N LEU A 293 0.27 4.88 -9.01
CA LEU A 293 1.07 5.94 -9.65
C LEU A 293 1.28 5.74 -11.15
N CYS A 294 1.18 4.51 -11.68
CA CYS A 294 1.42 4.23 -13.09
C CYS A 294 0.28 3.42 -13.74
N PRO A 295 -0.69 4.08 -14.39
CA PRO A 295 -0.95 5.53 -14.37
C PRO A 295 -1.48 6.01 -13.00
N LEU A 296 -1.53 7.32 -12.77
CA LEU A 296 -2.11 7.87 -11.54
C LEU A 296 -3.56 7.41 -11.37
N LEU A 297 -3.84 6.71 -10.28
CA LEU A 297 -5.13 6.06 -10.06
C LEU A 297 -6.25 7.02 -9.61
N ASP A 298 -5.88 8.11 -8.94
CA ASP A 298 -6.81 9.12 -8.43
C ASP A 298 -6.25 10.55 -8.58
N SER A 299 -6.74 11.26 -9.59
CA SER A 299 -6.37 12.63 -9.92
C SER A 299 -7.18 13.69 -9.15
N SER A 300 -8.03 13.32 -8.19
CA SER A 300 -8.90 14.28 -7.49
C SER A 300 -8.10 15.30 -6.67
N GLY A 301 -8.19 16.59 -7.00
CA GLY A 301 -7.36 17.61 -6.34
C GLY A 301 -5.90 17.65 -6.83
N VAL A 302 -5.61 17.03 -7.97
CA VAL A 302 -4.35 17.14 -8.70
C VAL A 302 -4.57 18.01 -9.93
N VAL A 303 -3.82 19.10 -10.06
CA VAL A 303 -3.87 19.99 -11.23
C VAL A 303 -2.96 19.46 -12.33
N THR A 304 -1.72 19.12 -11.95
CA THR A 304 -0.68 18.64 -12.86
C THR A 304 -0.08 17.37 -12.30
N TYR A 305 0.02 16.33 -13.14
CA TYR A 305 0.74 15.10 -12.83
C TYR A 305 1.70 14.75 -13.96
N ARG A 306 2.97 14.55 -13.63
CA ARG A 306 4.01 14.10 -14.57
C ARG A 306 4.80 12.98 -13.93
N SER A 307 5.19 11.99 -14.71
CA SER A 307 5.99 10.86 -14.21
C SER A 307 6.84 10.25 -15.30
N THR A 308 7.88 9.51 -14.90
CA THR A 308 8.68 8.66 -15.80
C THR A 308 8.26 7.19 -15.72
N CYS A 309 6.94 6.96 -15.63
CA CYS A 309 6.37 5.61 -15.63
C CYS A 309 6.85 4.78 -16.84
N PRO A 310 7.08 3.46 -16.67
CA PRO A 310 6.92 2.70 -15.43
C PRO A 310 8.01 3.05 -14.40
N LEU A 311 7.60 3.18 -13.12
CA LEU A 311 8.47 3.66 -12.04
C LEU A 311 9.38 2.57 -11.44
N LEU A 312 8.92 1.33 -11.42
CA LEU A 312 9.75 0.16 -11.15
C LEU A 312 9.93 -0.63 -12.44
N PRO A 313 11.04 -1.38 -12.59
CA PRO A 313 11.12 -2.39 -13.63
C PRO A 313 9.90 -3.31 -13.47
N SER A 314 9.17 -3.53 -14.57
CA SER A 314 8.26 -4.66 -14.63
C SER A 314 9.08 -5.90 -14.28
N THR A 315 8.68 -6.64 -13.24
CA THR A 315 9.30 -7.92 -12.92
C THR A 315 9.33 -8.75 -14.20
N PRO A 316 10.50 -9.25 -14.64
CA PRO A 316 10.53 -10.25 -15.69
C PRO A 316 9.81 -11.46 -15.12
N THR A 317 8.58 -11.71 -15.56
CA THR A 317 8.07 -13.06 -15.52
C THR A 317 8.97 -13.87 -16.47
N THR A 318 9.50 -14.98 -15.97
CA THR A 318 10.26 -15.96 -16.76
C THR A 318 9.65 -16.13 -18.16
N PRO A 319 10.46 -16.09 -19.24
CA PRO A 319 9.95 -16.10 -20.59
C PRO A 319 9.25 -17.43 -20.90
N THR A 320 8.00 -17.36 -21.33
CA THR A 320 7.49 -18.25 -22.39
C THR A 320 7.57 -17.40 -23.68
N PRO A 321 8.07 -17.96 -24.80
CA PRO A 321 8.93 -17.21 -25.71
C PRO A 321 8.22 -16.12 -26.50
N THR A 322 9.00 -15.08 -26.79
CA THR A 322 8.72 -13.90 -27.62
C THR A 322 8.49 -14.26 -29.09
N PRO A 323 7.65 -13.49 -29.81
CA PRO A 323 8.13 -12.76 -30.99
C PRO A 323 7.67 -11.28 -30.92
N THR A 324 8.57 -10.29 -30.88
CA THR A 324 9.29 -9.57 -31.97
C THR A 324 8.37 -8.70 -32.84
N ASP A 325 8.61 -7.39 -32.72
CA ASP A 325 8.06 -6.23 -33.45
C ASP A 325 6.55 -5.93 -33.39
N PRO A 326 6.15 -4.64 -33.46
CA PRO A 326 4.84 -4.20 -32.97
C PRO A 326 3.75 -4.34 -34.04
N PRO A 327 2.64 -5.03 -33.73
CA PRO A 327 1.35 -4.68 -34.29
C PRO A 327 0.48 -4.04 -33.20
N THR A 328 -0.24 -2.99 -33.59
CA THR A 328 -1.58 -2.64 -33.09
C THR A 328 -2.19 -3.65 -32.12
N VAL A 329 -2.56 -3.21 -30.91
CA VAL A 329 -3.31 -3.98 -29.88
C VAL A 329 -4.37 -4.87 -30.54
N PRO A 330 -4.28 -6.21 -30.46
CA PRO A 330 -5.38 -7.07 -30.86
C PRO A 330 -6.35 -7.28 -29.67
N PRO A 331 -7.66 -7.26 -29.92
CA PRO A 331 -8.67 -7.60 -28.92
C PRO A 331 -8.64 -9.13 -28.64
N GLY A 332 -8.78 -9.58 -27.37
CA GLY A 332 -9.14 -11.00 -27.18
C GLY A 332 -8.77 -11.81 -25.92
N SER A 333 -8.27 -11.25 -24.81
CA SER A 333 -8.10 -12.07 -23.59
C SER A 333 -9.39 -12.15 -22.76
N ALA A 334 -10.00 -13.34 -22.72
CA ALA A 334 -11.21 -13.61 -21.95
C ALA A 334 -10.93 -13.73 -20.43
N ASN A 335 -11.90 -13.33 -19.61
CA ASN A 335 -11.82 -13.28 -18.15
C ASN A 335 -13.06 -13.91 -17.54
N GLU A 336 -12.93 -14.51 -16.36
CA GLU A 336 -14.05 -14.73 -15.46
C GLU A 336 -14.44 -13.42 -14.78
N ILE A 337 -15.74 -13.12 -14.67
CA ILE A 337 -16.24 -12.01 -13.84
C ILE A 337 -16.67 -12.60 -12.49
N VAL A 338 -15.84 -12.52 -11.47
CA VAL A 338 -16.03 -13.17 -10.17
C VAL A 338 -16.69 -12.20 -9.18
N GLY A 339 -17.85 -12.55 -8.64
CA GLY A 339 -18.50 -11.81 -7.56
C GLY A 339 -17.70 -11.91 -6.26
N THR A 340 -17.29 -10.78 -5.69
CA THR A 340 -16.44 -10.70 -4.50
C THR A 340 -17.12 -11.32 -3.27
N GLN A 341 -18.44 -11.19 -3.14
CA GLN A 341 -19.20 -11.75 -2.01
C GLN A 341 -19.30 -13.29 -2.06
N SER A 342 -19.49 -13.86 -3.25
CA SER A 342 -19.82 -15.28 -3.43
C SER A 342 -18.62 -16.13 -3.87
N GLY A 343 -17.58 -15.52 -4.44
CA GLY A 343 -16.49 -16.24 -5.13
C GLY A 343 -16.94 -16.92 -6.43
N ARG A 344 -18.15 -16.63 -6.92
CA ARG A 344 -18.78 -17.26 -8.10
C ARG A 344 -18.69 -16.36 -9.32
N CYS A 345 -18.76 -16.96 -10.50
CA CYS A 345 -18.59 -16.30 -11.78
C CYS A 345 -19.93 -15.89 -12.41
N VAL A 346 -19.96 -14.75 -13.09
CA VAL A 346 -21.05 -14.41 -14.01
C VAL A 346 -21.03 -15.43 -15.15
N ASP A 347 -22.12 -16.15 -15.27
CA ASP A 347 -22.27 -17.37 -16.05
C ASP A 347 -23.47 -17.24 -16.98
N VAL A 348 -23.32 -17.72 -18.21
CA VAL A 348 -24.45 -17.95 -19.11
C VAL A 348 -24.99 -19.35 -18.86
N PRO A 349 -26.23 -19.49 -18.32
CA PRO A 349 -26.79 -20.80 -17.96
C PRO A 349 -26.81 -21.77 -19.14
N ASN A 350 -26.41 -23.02 -18.88
CA ASN A 350 -26.42 -24.11 -19.85
C ASN A 350 -25.62 -23.81 -21.14
N ALA A 351 -24.66 -22.88 -21.08
CA ALA A 351 -23.91 -22.38 -22.24
C ALA A 351 -24.81 -21.93 -23.42
N SER A 352 -26.01 -21.43 -23.12
CA SER A 352 -26.97 -20.93 -24.11
C SER A 352 -26.36 -19.79 -24.95
N ARG A 353 -26.75 -19.72 -26.23
CA ARG A 353 -26.38 -18.63 -27.15
C ARG A 353 -27.59 -17.84 -27.64
N ASN A 354 -28.74 -18.04 -27.02
CA ASN A 354 -29.97 -17.34 -27.39
C ASN A 354 -29.94 -15.91 -26.85
N ASN A 355 -30.30 -14.95 -27.69
CA ASN A 355 -30.55 -13.57 -27.28
C ASN A 355 -31.58 -13.55 -26.15
N GLY A 356 -31.32 -12.74 -25.13
CA GLY A 356 -32.18 -12.62 -23.96
C GLY A 356 -31.94 -13.65 -22.86
N THR A 357 -30.94 -14.53 -23.00
CA THR A 357 -30.58 -15.45 -21.91
C THR A 357 -30.04 -14.64 -20.73
N ARG A 358 -30.77 -14.63 -19.61
CA ARG A 358 -30.34 -13.96 -18.37
C ARG A 358 -29.10 -14.63 -17.79
N VAL A 359 -28.10 -13.84 -17.39
CA VAL A 359 -26.91 -14.37 -16.73
C VAL A 359 -27.15 -14.62 -15.24
N GLN A 360 -26.37 -15.53 -14.67
CA GLN A 360 -26.46 -15.95 -13.27
C GLN A 360 -25.08 -15.94 -12.60
N LEU A 361 -25.02 -16.11 -11.28
CA LEU A 361 -23.83 -16.59 -10.60
C LEU A 361 -23.78 -18.11 -10.65
N TYR A 362 -22.61 -18.65 -10.98
CA TYR A 362 -22.34 -20.07 -10.89
C TYR A 362 -20.88 -20.30 -10.45
N ASP A 363 -20.58 -21.45 -9.86
CA ASP A 363 -19.22 -21.81 -9.49
C ASP A 363 -18.29 -21.66 -10.70
N CYS A 364 -17.15 -21.00 -10.47
CA CYS A 364 -16.17 -20.73 -11.51
C CYS A 364 -15.59 -22.05 -12.03
N ASN A 365 -15.80 -22.32 -13.31
CA ASN A 365 -15.45 -23.58 -13.95
C ASN A 365 -14.62 -23.40 -15.23
N LYS A 366 -14.21 -22.16 -15.54
CA LYS A 366 -13.35 -21.78 -16.66
C LYS A 366 -13.90 -22.16 -18.04
N GLN A 367 -15.18 -22.52 -18.15
CA GLN A 367 -15.79 -22.85 -19.42
C GLN A 367 -16.10 -21.58 -20.22
N THR A 368 -16.30 -21.76 -21.53
CA THR A 368 -16.54 -20.65 -22.48
C THR A 368 -17.76 -19.79 -22.13
N ASN A 369 -18.73 -20.32 -21.38
CA ASN A 369 -19.92 -19.61 -20.92
C ASN A 369 -19.68 -18.71 -19.70
N GLN A 370 -18.47 -18.70 -19.15
CA GLN A 370 -17.97 -17.79 -18.11
C GLN A 370 -16.78 -16.95 -18.60
N ALA A 371 -16.44 -17.05 -19.89
CA ALA A 371 -15.29 -16.41 -20.50
C ALA A 371 -15.67 -15.09 -21.17
N TRP A 372 -15.48 -13.99 -20.46
CA TRP A 372 -15.86 -12.63 -20.85
C TRP A 372 -14.66 -11.80 -21.31
N THR A 373 -14.70 -11.33 -22.55
CA THR A 373 -13.70 -10.41 -23.11
C THR A 373 -14.19 -8.98 -22.97
N TYR A 374 -13.49 -8.17 -22.17
CA TYR A 374 -13.79 -6.74 -22.09
C TYR A 374 -13.11 -6.01 -23.26
N THR A 375 -13.88 -5.31 -24.09
CA THR A 375 -13.38 -4.66 -25.31
C THR A 375 -13.07 -3.18 -25.10
N ALA A 376 -12.32 -2.59 -26.04
CA ALA A 376 -12.08 -1.14 -26.08
C ALA A 376 -13.37 -0.31 -26.20
N THR A 377 -14.44 -0.89 -26.76
CA THR A 377 -15.77 -0.29 -26.86
C THR A 377 -16.62 -0.47 -25.59
N LYS A 378 -16.00 -0.88 -24.48
CA LYS A 378 -16.63 -1.13 -23.18
C LYS A 378 -17.65 -2.27 -23.17
N GLN A 379 -17.60 -3.20 -24.12
CA GLN A 379 -18.47 -4.37 -24.10
C GLN A 379 -17.84 -5.52 -23.32
N LEU A 380 -18.63 -6.29 -22.59
CA LEU A 380 -18.22 -7.57 -22.01
C LEU A 380 -18.75 -8.69 -22.91
N GLN A 381 -17.89 -9.21 -23.79
CA GLN A 381 -18.26 -10.19 -24.81
C GLN A 381 -18.08 -11.63 -24.35
N VAL A 382 -19.06 -12.50 -24.61
CA VAL A 382 -18.98 -13.95 -24.41
C VAL A 382 -19.21 -14.66 -25.76
N TYR A 383 -18.56 -15.80 -25.97
CA TYR A 383 -18.55 -16.54 -27.24
C TYR A 383 -18.08 -15.76 -28.48
N GLY A 384 -17.55 -14.54 -28.31
CA GLY A 384 -16.99 -13.70 -29.38
C GLY A 384 -18.00 -12.85 -30.16
N ASN A 385 -19.31 -13.10 -30.03
CA ASN A 385 -20.35 -12.34 -30.74
C ASN A 385 -21.57 -11.95 -29.88
N MET A 386 -21.59 -12.37 -28.61
CA MET A 386 -22.63 -12.03 -27.65
C MET A 386 -22.06 -11.06 -26.61
N CYS A 387 -22.86 -10.11 -26.16
CA CYS A 387 -22.47 -9.07 -25.23
C CYS A 387 -23.33 -9.14 -23.96
N LEU A 388 -22.73 -8.85 -22.81
CA LEU A 388 -23.47 -8.56 -21.58
C LEU A 388 -24.36 -7.34 -21.82
N ASP A 389 -25.64 -7.49 -21.57
CA ASP A 389 -26.69 -6.58 -22.03
C ASP A 389 -27.64 -6.27 -20.88
N ALA A 390 -27.92 -5.00 -20.66
CA ALA A 390 -29.00 -4.57 -19.76
C ALA A 390 -30.32 -4.54 -20.54
N ALA A 391 -31.27 -5.41 -20.16
CA ALA A 391 -32.58 -5.52 -20.81
C ALA A 391 -33.52 -4.33 -20.52
N GLY A 392 -33.12 -3.46 -19.60
CA GLY A 392 -33.83 -2.25 -19.18
C GLY A 392 -32.92 -1.37 -18.32
N SER A 393 -33.38 -0.18 -17.94
CA SER A 393 -32.54 0.83 -17.25
C SER A 393 -32.83 1.02 -15.76
N GLY A 394 -33.90 0.40 -15.22
CA GLY A 394 -34.32 0.52 -13.82
C GLY A 394 -33.74 -0.55 -12.89
N ASN A 395 -33.95 -0.38 -11.58
CA ASN A 395 -33.63 -1.41 -10.58
C ASN A 395 -34.42 -2.69 -10.86
N GLY A 396 -33.76 -3.84 -10.75
CA GLY A 396 -34.34 -5.14 -11.07
C GLY A 396 -34.33 -5.50 -12.55
N ALA A 397 -33.87 -4.60 -13.44
CA ALA A 397 -33.72 -4.93 -14.85
C ALA A 397 -32.78 -6.12 -15.02
N ALA A 398 -33.18 -7.08 -15.86
CA ALA A 398 -32.38 -8.26 -16.11
C ALA A 398 -31.07 -7.90 -16.83
N VAL A 399 -29.98 -8.53 -16.40
CA VAL A 399 -28.75 -8.57 -17.18
C VAL A 399 -28.70 -9.89 -17.94
N GLN A 400 -28.53 -9.81 -19.24
CA GLN A 400 -28.65 -10.93 -20.17
C GLN A 400 -27.47 -10.94 -21.15
N ILE A 401 -27.44 -11.94 -22.02
CA ILE A 401 -26.65 -11.88 -23.24
C ILE A 401 -27.51 -11.54 -24.43
N TYR A 402 -26.99 -10.70 -25.31
CA TYR A 402 -27.62 -10.38 -26.58
C TYR A 402 -26.54 -10.23 -27.66
N SER A 403 -26.91 -10.41 -28.92
CA SER A 403 -26.01 -10.15 -30.05
C SER A 403 -25.42 -8.74 -29.91
N CYS A 404 -24.10 -8.61 -30.07
CA CYS A 404 -23.44 -7.33 -29.91
C CYS A 404 -23.92 -6.31 -30.96
N HIS A 405 -24.46 -5.18 -30.54
CA HIS A 405 -25.05 -4.15 -31.41
C HIS A 405 -24.67 -2.70 -31.03
N SER A 406 -23.54 -2.54 -30.33
CA SER A 406 -22.85 -1.26 -30.02
C SER A 406 -23.65 -0.20 -29.27
N GLN A 407 -24.89 -0.49 -28.85
CA GLN A 407 -25.72 0.43 -28.07
C GLN A 407 -25.21 0.52 -26.62
N THR A 408 -25.56 1.62 -25.94
CA THR A 408 -25.06 1.94 -24.60
C THR A 408 -25.53 0.95 -23.53
N ASN A 409 -26.62 0.21 -23.75
CA ASN A 409 -27.10 -0.84 -22.86
C ASN A 409 -26.21 -2.09 -22.83
N GLN A 410 -25.23 -2.20 -23.75
CA GLN A 410 -24.19 -3.23 -23.79
C GLN A 410 -22.80 -2.70 -23.40
N GLN A 411 -22.73 -1.44 -22.99
CA GLN A 411 -21.48 -0.81 -22.59
C GLN A 411 -21.42 -0.71 -21.05
N TRP A 412 -20.29 -1.10 -20.49
CA TRP A 412 -20.09 -1.25 -19.05
C TRP A 412 -18.80 -0.57 -18.64
N ASN A 413 -18.85 0.26 -17.60
CA ASN A 413 -17.65 0.74 -16.94
C ASN A 413 -17.25 -0.30 -15.89
N VAL A 414 -16.14 -0.99 -16.12
CA VAL A 414 -15.49 -1.83 -15.10
C VAL A 414 -14.70 -0.91 -14.18
N ASN A 415 -15.24 -0.66 -12.98
CA ASN A 415 -14.71 0.35 -12.07
C ASN A 415 -13.70 -0.25 -11.10
N SER A 416 -12.65 0.51 -10.81
CA SER A 416 -11.60 0.11 -9.87
C SER A 416 -12.05 -0.07 -8.40
N ASN A 417 -13.27 0.35 -8.05
CA ASN A 417 -13.88 0.08 -6.73
C ASN A 417 -14.60 -1.28 -6.69
N GLY A 418 -14.48 -2.09 -7.76
CA GLY A 418 -15.09 -3.40 -7.87
C GLY A 418 -16.49 -3.39 -8.48
N THR A 419 -17.13 -2.24 -8.69
CA THR A 419 -18.44 -2.25 -9.36
C THR A 419 -18.29 -2.34 -10.87
N ILE A 420 -19.26 -2.96 -11.54
CA ILE A 420 -19.40 -2.88 -13.00
C ILE A 420 -20.67 -2.07 -13.25
N SER A 421 -20.57 -0.85 -13.79
CA SER A 421 -21.73 0.03 -13.99
C SER A 421 -22.15 0.13 -15.45
N SER A 422 -23.46 0.09 -15.69
CA SER A 422 -24.03 0.31 -17.02
C SER A 422 -23.75 1.74 -17.49
N VAL A 423 -23.23 1.89 -18.70
CA VAL A 423 -23.06 3.21 -19.34
C VAL A 423 -24.42 3.86 -19.63
N GLN A 424 -25.46 3.06 -19.91
CA GLN A 424 -26.80 3.55 -20.21
C GLN A 424 -27.49 4.20 -19.00
N SER A 425 -27.45 3.54 -17.84
CA SER A 425 -28.25 3.93 -16.66
C SER A 425 -27.44 4.43 -15.47
N GLY A 426 -26.11 4.24 -15.47
CA GLY A 426 -25.24 4.52 -14.33
C GLY A 426 -25.37 3.51 -13.18
N ARG A 427 -26.30 2.54 -13.27
CA ARG A 427 -26.54 1.51 -12.25
C ARG A 427 -25.51 0.41 -12.27
N CYS A 428 -25.33 -0.24 -11.13
CA CYS A 428 -24.34 -1.28 -10.94
C CYS A 428 -24.90 -2.67 -11.26
N LEU A 429 -24.03 -3.54 -11.74
CA LEU A 429 -24.22 -4.98 -11.75
C LEU A 429 -24.40 -5.43 -10.30
N ASP A 430 -25.43 -6.23 -10.05
CA ASP A 430 -25.88 -6.60 -8.71
C ASP A 430 -26.27 -8.08 -8.69
N ALA A 431 -25.69 -8.85 -7.77
CA ALA A 431 -26.07 -10.24 -7.53
C ALA A 431 -27.19 -10.32 -6.49
N TRP A 432 -28.30 -10.98 -6.85
CA TRP A 432 -29.48 -11.10 -5.98
C TRP A 432 -29.21 -11.92 -4.71
N SER A 433 -28.33 -12.92 -4.81
CA SER A 433 -27.87 -13.74 -3.67
C SER A 433 -26.53 -14.40 -4.00
N THR A 434 -25.98 -15.20 -3.09
CA THR A 434 -24.66 -15.82 -3.25
C THR A 434 -24.68 -17.25 -3.81
N THR A 435 -25.86 -17.85 -4.06
CA THR A 435 -25.99 -19.25 -4.48
C THR A 435 -25.77 -19.46 -5.97
N ASN A 436 -25.48 -20.71 -6.39
CA ASN A 436 -25.54 -21.09 -7.79
C ASN A 436 -26.95 -20.87 -8.34
N GLY A 437 -27.05 -20.24 -9.50
CA GLY A 437 -28.32 -19.84 -10.11
C GLY A 437 -28.84 -18.49 -9.65
N ALA A 438 -28.14 -17.79 -8.74
CA ALA A 438 -28.52 -16.45 -8.34
C ALA A 438 -28.48 -15.51 -9.55
N GLN A 439 -29.57 -14.80 -9.80
CA GLN A 439 -29.65 -13.91 -10.96
C GLN A 439 -28.80 -12.66 -10.76
N ILE A 440 -28.22 -12.17 -11.85
CA ILE A 440 -27.65 -10.83 -11.92
C ILE A 440 -28.72 -9.85 -12.42
N GLN A 441 -28.69 -8.64 -11.89
CA GLN A 441 -29.59 -7.55 -12.25
C GLN A 441 -28.83 -6.21 -12.30
N LEU A 442 -29.51 -5.18 -12.80
CA LEU A 442 -29.13 -3.80 -12.51
C LEU A 442 -29.78 -3.32 -11.21
N TYR A 443 -29.00 -2.62 -10.40
CA TYR A 443 -29.50 -1.95 -9.23
C TYR A 443 -28.72 -0.66 -8.96
N ASP A 444 -29.33 0.30 -8.27
CA ASP A 444 -28.65 1.51 -7.84
C ASP A 444 -27.37 1.13 -7.05
N CYS A 445 -26.28 1.82 -7.36
CA CYS A 445 -25.00 1.56 -6.73
C CYS A 445 -25.07 1.92 -5.24
N HIS A 446 -25.00 0.93 -4.35
CA HIS A 446 -25.10 1.12 -2.90
C HIS A 446 -23.90 0.57 -2.12
N GLY A 447 -22.82 0.21 -2.82
CA GLY A 447 -21.51 -0.08 -2.23
C GLY A 447 -21.42 -1.39 -1.43
N GLN A 448 -22.47 -2.21 -1.43
CA GLN A 448 -22.48 -3.52 -0.77
C GLN A 448 -21.69 -4.54 -1.59
N THR A 449 -21.26 -5.62 -0.94
CA THR A 449 -20.36 -6.63 -1.55
C THR A 449 -21.03 -7.44 -2.67
N ASN A 450 -22.37 -7.51 -2.71
CA ASN A 450 -23.13 -8.14 -3.80
C ASN A 450 -23.06 -7.35 -5.13
N GLN A 451 -22.52 -6.12 -5.12
CA GLN A 451 -22.26 -5.30 -6.30
C GLN A 451 -20.76 -5.22 -6.65
N GLN A 452 -19.92 -6.00 -5.98
CA GLN A 452 -18.49 -6.02 -6.19
C GLN A 452 -18.08 -7.26 -6.98
N PHE A 453 -17.34 -7.05 -8.06
CA PHE A 453 -16.87 -8.06 -9.01
C PHE A 453 -15.40 -7.82 -9.35
N ARG A 454 -14.71 -8.88 -9.73
CA ARG A 454 -13.31 -8.89 -10.17
C ARG A 454 -13.22 -9.59 -11.52
N LEU A 455 -12.54 -9.00 -12.48
CA LEU A 455 -12.17 -9.70 -13.71
C LEU A 455 -10.91 -10.52 -13.43
N VAL A 456 -11.02 -11.83 -13.57
CA VAL A 456 -9.92 -12.78 -13.36
C VAL A 456 -9.57 -13.39 -14.71
N SER A 457 -8.35 -13.18 -15.19
CA SER A 457 -7.91 -13.68 -16.49
C SER A 457 -8.01 -15.20 -16.58
N LEU A 458 -8.66 -15.70 -17.64
CA LEU A 458 -8.63 -17.12 -17.99
C LEU A 458 -7.38 -17.36 -18.83
N ALA A 459 -6.28 -17.77 -18.18
CA ALA A 459 -5.13 -18.32 -18.89
C ALA A 459 -5.61 -19.56 -19.68
N ARG A 460 -5.41 -19.58 -21.00
CA ARG A 460 -5.66 -20.79 -21.81
C ARG A 460 -4.58 -21.82 -21.57
#